data_AF-A0A932MCI0-F1
#
_entry.id   AF-A0A932MCI0-F1
#
_cell.length_a   1.000
_cell.length_b   1.000
_cell.length_c   1.000
_cell.angle_alpha   90.00
_cell.angle_beta   90.00
_cell.angle_gamma   90.00
#
_symmetry.space_group_name_H-M   'P 1'
#
loop_
_entity.id
_entity.type
_entity.pdbx_description
1 polymer ?
#
loop_
_entity_poly.entity_id
_entity_poly.type
_entity_poly.pdbx_seq_one_letter_code
_entity_poly.pdbx_strand_id
1 'polypeptide(L)' 'MTDDVRALSAELARDPGSLVFVALGEALRVRGRLDAAAKVALAGLEHHPNLADGHDLYARIVADAGDV' A
#
# COMPACT_ATOMS: atom_id res chain seq x y z
N MET A 1 -13.22 -0.81 10.88
CA MET A 1 -12.06 -1.35 10.13
C MET A 1 -12.29 -1.31 8.63
N THR A 2 -13.42 -1.74 8.05
CA THR A 2 -13.67 -1.64 6.59
C THR A 2 -13.68 -0.21 6.04
N ASP A 3 -14.14 0.75 6.84
CA ASP A 3 -14.19 2.18 6.50
C ASP A 3 -12.81 2.79 6.20
N ASP A 4 -11.76 2.30 6.84
CA ASP A 4 -10.41 2.85 6.71
C ASP A 4 -9.89 2.70 5.27
N VAL A 5 -10.10 1.54 4.63
CA VAL A 5 -9.65 1.33 3.24
C VAL A 5 -10.35 2.27 2.27
N ARG A 6 -11.65 2.53 2.46
CA ARG A 6 -12.39 3.44 1.56
C ARG A 6 -11.93 4.89 1.74
N ALA A 7 -11.75 5.34 2.97
CA ALA A 7 -11.24 6.68 3.27
C ALA A 7 -9.83 6.90 2.70
N LEU A 8 -8.91 5.96 2.97
CA LEU A 8 -7.53 6.01 2.48
C LEU A 8 -7.47 5.96 0.94
N SER A 9 -8.33 5.15 0.31
CA SER A 9 -8.43 5.10 -1.16
C SER A 9 -8.94 6.43 -1.74
N ALA A 10 -9.93 7.05 -1.10
CA ALA A 10 -10.45 8.34 -1.54
C ALA A 10 -9.42 9.47 -1.36
N GLU A 11 -8.59 9.39 -0.32
CA GLU A 11 -7.48 10.32 -0.12
C GLU A 11 -6.40 10.15 -1.18
N LEU A 12 -5.96 8.92 -1.45
CA LEU A 12 -4.97 8.64 -2.49
C LEU A 12 -5.48 9.04 -3.88
N ALA A 13 -6.78 8.89 -4.14
CA ALA A 13 -7.38 9.34 -5.40
C ALA A 13 -7.41 10.87 -5.55
N ARG A 14 -7.52 11.61 -4.43
CA ARG A 14 -7.44 13.09 -4.43
C ARG A 14 -6.00 13.58 -4.58
N ASP A 15 -5.05 12.87 -3.98
CA ASP A 15 -3.63 13.18 -4.04
C ASP A 15 -2.80 11.90 -4.23
N PRO A 16 -2.50 11.53 -5.50
CA PRO A 16 -1.66 10.36 -5.82
C PRO A 16 -0.23 10.47 -5.29
N GLY A 17 0.24 11.70 -5.00
CA GLY A 17 1.55 11.95 -4.39
C GLY A 17 1.53 11.92 -2.87
N SER A 18 0.42 11.61 -2.22
CA SER A 18 0.38 11.49 -0.76
C SER A 18 1.03 10.20 -0.26
N LEU A 19 1.56 10.21 0.97
CA LEU A 19 2.14 9.03 1.62
C LEU A 19 1.07 8.05 2.14
N VAL A 20 -0.22 8.34 1.94
CA VAL A 20 -1.34 7.53 2.42
C VAL A 20 -1.36 6.12 1.80
N PHE A 21 -0.67 5.94 0.67
CA PHE A 21 -0.50 4.64 0.02
C PHE A 21 0.13 3.61 0.96
N VAL A 22 1.00 4.02 1.90
CA VAL A 22 1.62 3.12 2.87
C VAL A 22 0.54 2.54 3.81
N ALA A 23 -0.30 3.41 4.38
CA ALA A 23 -1.39 2.99 5.25
C ALA A 23 -2.45 2.17 4.50
N LEU A 24 -2.77 2.55 3.26
CA LEU A 24 -3.72 1.81 2.43
C LEU A 24 -3.20 0.42 2.07
N GLY A 25 -1.94 0.32 1.64
CA GLY A 25 -1.31 -0.95 1.31
C GLY A 25 -1.21 -1.88 2.51
N GLU A 26 -0.87 -1.36 3.69
CA GLU A 26 -0.87 -2.14 4.94
C GLU A 26 -2.27 -2.67 5.29
N ALA A 27 -3.29 -1.82 5.19
CA ALA A 27 -4.67 -2.22 5.46
C ALA A 27 -5.17 -3.30 4.48
N LEU A 28 -4.72 -3.26 3.22
CA LEU A 28 -5.00 -4.29 2.22
C LEU A 28 -4.22 -5.58 2.50
N ARG A 29 -2.94 -5.47 2.89
CA ARG A 29 -2.06 -6.59 3.25
C ARG A 29 -2.63 -7.41 4.39
N VAL A 30 -3.01 -6.76 5.49
CA VAL A 30 -3.63 -7.40 6.68
C VAL A 30 -4.94 -8.15 6.34
N ARG A 31 -5.62 -7.77 5.25
CA ARG A 31 -6.84 -8.46 4.78
C ARG A 31 -6.57 -9.56 3.75
N GLY A 32 -5.31 -9.90 3.48
CA GLY A 32 -4.92 -10.87 2.45
C GLY A 32 -5.18 -10.38 1.03
N ARG A 33 -5.45 -9.09 0.82
CA ARG A 33 -5.67 -8.50 -0.52
C ARG A 33 -4.33 -8.14 -1.16
N LEU A 34 -3.43 -9.12 -1.24
CA LEU A 34 -2.00 -8.91 -1.54
C LEU A 34 -1.76 -8.28 -2.92
N ASP A 35 -2.47 -8.73 -3.97
CA ASP A 35 -2.38 -8.12 -5.30
C ASP A 35 -2.75 -6.63 -5.31
N ALA A 36 -3.78 -6.26 -4.55
CA ALA A 36 -4.22 -4.87 -4.44
C ALA A 36 -3.21 -4.05 -3.63
N ALA A 37 -2.69 -4.61 -2.54
CA ALA A 37 -1.65 -3.99 -1.74
C ALA A 37 -0.39 -3.70 -2.57
N ALA A 38 0.06 -4.68 -3.37
CA ALA A 38 1.24 -4.54 -4.23
C ALA A 38 1.07 -3.41 -5.25
N LYS A 39 -0.10 -3.32 -5.90
CA LYS A 39 -0.40 -2.23 -6.86
C LYS A 39 -0.37 -0.86 -6.21
N VAL A 40 -0.93 -0.72 -5.01
CA VAL A 40 -0.92 0.54 -4.25
C VAL A 40 0.51 0.92 -3.85
N ALA A 41 1.29 -0.05 -3.35
CA ALA A 41 2.68 0.18 -2.95
C ALA A 41 3.55 0.62 -4.13
N LEU A 42 3.46 -0.06 -5.28
CA LEU A 42 4.21 0.26 -6.48
C LEU A 42 3.85 1.65 -7.03
N ALA A 43 2.56 1.98 -7.12
CA ALA A 43 2.11 3.31 -7.56
C ALA A 43 2.63 4.43 -6.64
N GLY A 44 2.63 4.19 -5.32
CA GLY A 44 3.20 5.14 -4.36
C GLY A 44 4.72 5.31 -4.51
N LEU A 45 5.44 4.21 -4.76
CA LEU A 45 6.89 4.22 -5.00
C LEU A 45 7.27 4.86 -6.33
N GLU A 46 6.41 4.85 -7.35
CA GLU A 46 6.62 5.62 -8.58
C GLU A 46 6.68 7.14 -8.29
N HIS A 47 5.86 7.62 -7.35
CA HIS A 47 5.90 9.01 -6.88
C HIS A 47 7.01 9.27 -5.85
N HIS A 48 7.35 8.26 -5.03
CA HIS A 48 8.31 8.36 -3.92
C HIS A 48 9.36 7.24 -3.97
N PRO A 49 10.28 7.25 -4.95
CA PRO A 49 11.19 6.12 -5.19
C PRO A 49 12.17 5.85 -4.03
N ASN A 50 12.43 6.85 -3.19
CA ASN A 50 13.37 6.75 -2.07
C ASN A 50 12.68 6.60 -0.70
N LEU A 51 11.36 6.39 -0.66
CA LEU A 51 10.64 6.26 0.61
C LEU A 51 10.90 4.88 1.24
N ALA A 52 11.66 4.85 2.32
CA ALA A 52 11.99 3.61 3.03
C ALA A 52 10.75 2.82 3.47
N ASP A 53 9.75 3.50 4.04
CA ASP A 53 8.50 2.85 4.49
C ASP A 53 7.70 2.22 3.34
N GLY A 54 7.79 2.79 2.13
CA GLY A 54 7.16 2.22 0.94
C GLY A 54 7.82 0.92 0.51
N HIS A 55 9.16 0.85 0.59
CA HIS A 55 9.93 -0.36 0.30
C HIS A 55 9.74 -1.43 1.39
N ASP A 56 9.70 -1.05 2.67
CA ASP A 56 9.38 -1.97 3.78
C ASP A 56 8.01 -2.62 3.58
N LEU A 57 6.99 -1.81 3.30
CA LEU A 57 5.65 -2.31 3.00
C LEU A 57 5.66 -3.28 1.82
N TYR A 58 6.31 -2.93 0.71
CA TYR A 58 6.36 -3.79 -0.46
C TYR A 58 7.07 -5.12 -0.16
N ALA A 59 8.17 -5.11 0.58
CA ALA A 59 8.86 -6.32 1.00
C ALA A 59 7.96 -7.24 1.83
N ARG A 60 7.18 -6.69 2.77
CA ARG A 60 6.22 -7.44 3.58
C ARG A 60 5.08 -8.02 2.73
N ILE A 61 4.57 -7.28 1.76
CA ILE A 61 3.55 -7.78 0.82
C ILE A 61 4.09 -8.96 0.01
N VAL A 62 5.32 -8.86 -0.50
CA VAL A 62 5.95 -9.93 -1.28
C VAL A 62 6.21 -11.16 -0.41
N ALA A 63 6.66 -10.96 0.84
CA ALA A 63 6.83 -12.06 1.79
C ALA A 63 5.50 -12.79 2.06
N ASP A 64 4.41 -12.06 2.33
CA ASP A 64 3.09 -12.65 2.55
C ASP A 64 2.53 -13.35 1.30
N ALA A 65 2.87 -12.87 0.09
CA ALA A 65 2.41 -13.47 -1.17
C ALA A 65 3.22 -14.70 -1.58
N GLY A 66 4.48 -14.75 -1.15
CA GLY A 66 5.40 -15.83 -1.42
C GLY A 66 5.33 -16.99 -0.43
N ASP A 67 4.74 -16.78 0.76
CA ASP A 67 4.61 -17.74 1.87
C ASP A 67 5.73 -18.80 1.85
N VAL A 68 6.95 -18.35 2.17
CA VAL A 68 8.14 -19.19 2.42
C VAL A 68 8.16 -19.70 3.85
#